data_AF-A0A495XVY0-F1
#
_entry.id   AF-A0A495XVY0-F1
#
_cell.length_a   1.000
_cell.length_b   1.000
_cell.length_c   1.000
_cell.angle_alpha   90.00
_cell.angle_beta   90.00
_cell.angle_gamma   90.00
#
_symmetry.space_group_name_H-M   'P 1'
#
loop_
_entity.id
_entity.type
_entity.pdbx_description
1 polymer ?
#
loop_
_entity_poly.entity_id
_entity_poly.type
_entity_poly.pdbx_seq_one_letter_code
_entity_poly.pdbx_strand_id
1 'polypeptide(L)'
;MTVPSGDSPIPPGVAVELRRMVERWQQLPLDHALSRSPAVCEAVQRLADRAAVAGGHPDGAPPVPDLGPAVLMDQLTVVVHDVCALSPRREDADVAALLTGIRHAVG
;
A
#
# COMPACT_ATOMS: atom_id res chain seq x y z
N MET A 1 -28.53 0.16 -13.88
CA MET A 1 -27.42 -0.44 -13.13
C MET A 1 -26.18 -0.29 -13.99
N THR A 2 -25.46 0.81 -13.83
CA THR A 2 -24.29 1.14 -14.67
C THR A 2 -23.08 0.52 -13.98
N VAL A 3 -22.50 -0.51 -14.59
CA VAL A 3 -21.18 -1.00 -14.20
C VAL A 3 -20.16 0.12 -14.41
N PRO A 4 -19.39 0.55 -13.41
CA PRO A 4 -18.34 1.53 -13.64
C PRO A 4 -17.26 0.90 -14.53
N SER A 5 -16.99 1.57 -15.65
CA SER A 5 -15.99 1.19 -16.63
C SER A 5 -14.58 1.13 -16.01
N GLY A 6 -13.95 -0.04 -16.09
CA GLY A 6 -12.58 -0.34 -16.57
C GLY A 6 -11.34 0.43 -16.11
N ASP A 7 -11.43 1.61 -15.51
CA ASP A 7 -10.27 2.39 -15.11
C ASP A 7 -9.83 1.97 -13.70
N SER A 8 -8.53 1.68 -13.55
CA SER A 8 -7.94 1.36 -12.26
C SER A 8 -8.22 2.50 -11.27
N PRO A 9 -8.67 2.21 -10.05
CA PRO A 9 -8.85 3.25 -9.03
C PRO A 9 -7.52 3.85 -8.59
N ILE A 10 -6.38 3.20 -8.89
CA ILE A 10 -5.05 3.68 -8.52
C ILE A 10 -4.61 4.78 -9.50
N PRO A 11 -4.37 6.02 -9.01
CA PRO A 11 -3.87 7.10 -9.84
C PRO A 11 -2.49 6.76 -10.46
N PRO A 12 -2.17 7.26 -11.68
CA PRO A 12 -0.93 6.91 -12.37
C PRO A 12 0.35 7.15 -11.55
N GLY A 13 0.40 8.24 -10.77
CA GLY A 13 1.56 8.55 -9.92
C GLY A 13 1.77 7.53 -8.81
N VAL A 14 0.68 7.10 -8.17
CA VAL A 14 0.70 6.05 -7.13
C VAL A 14 1.10 4.71 -7.74
N ALA A 15 0.55 4.37 -8.91
CA ALA A 15 0.87 3.13 -9.62
C ALA A 15 2.37 3.04 -9.99
N VAL A 16 2.98 4.16 -10.39
CA VAL A 16 4.42 4.22 -10.70
C VAL A 16 5.27 3.98 -9.45
N GLU A 17 4.98 4.63 -8.33
CA GLU A 17 5.75 4.44 -7.09
C GLU A 17 5.53 3.05 -6.50
N LEU A 18 4.30 2.51 -6.55
CA LEU A 18 4.03 1.14 -6.13
C LEU A 18 4.85 0.14 -6.95
N ARG A 19 4.85 0.26 -8.28
CA ARG A 19 5.67 -0.61 -9.15
C ARG A 19 7.15 -0.55 -8.77
N ARG A 20 7.71 0.65 -8.57
CA ARG A 20 9.11 0.85 -8.16
C ARG A 20 9.42 0.19 -6.82
N MET A 21 8.50 0.28 -5.87
CA MET A 21 8.62 -0.37 -4.56
C MET A 21 8.65 -1.89 -4.70
N VAL A 22 7.71 -2.46 -5.48
CA VAL A 22 7.65 -3.91 -5.73
C VAL A 22 8.92 -4.42 -6.42
N GLU A 23 9.34 -3.77 -7.50
CA GLU A 23 10.56 -4.13 -8.24
C GLU A 23 11.80 -4.07 -7.33
N ARG A 24 11.91 -3.04 -6.48
CA ARG A 24 13.02 -2.90 -5.54
C ARG A 24 13.01 -4.01 -4.49
N TRP A 25 11.83 -4.32 -3.93
CA TRP A 25 11.68 -5.35 -2.91
C TRP A 25 12.09 -6.73 -3.42
N GLN A 26 11.69 -7.08 -4.65
CA GLN A 26 12.04 -8.35 -5.29
C GLN A 26 13.55 -8.51 -5.54
N GLN A 27 14.29 -7.41 -5.60
CA GLN A 27 15.75 -7.42 -5.77
C GLN A 27 16.53 -7.43 -4.44
N LEU A 28 15.85 -7.31 -3.29
CA LEU A 28 16.52 -7.33 -1.99
C LEU A 28 16.95 -8.75 -1.62
N PRO A 29 18.18 -8.94 -1.09
CA PRO A 29 18.54 -10.19 -0.43
C PRO A 29 17.56 -10.51 0.70
N LEU A 30 17.28 -11.80 0.93
CA LEU A 30 16.28 -12.23 1.90
C LEU A 30 16.51 -11.67 3.31
N ASP A 31 17.75 -11.66 3.79
CA ASP A 31 18.08 -11.10 5.12
C ASP A 31 17.76 -9.60 5.21
N HIS A 32 17.95 -8.86 4.11
CA HIS A 32 17.56 -7.45 4.04
C HIS A 32 16.05 -7.30 3.97
N ALA A 33 15.35 -8.12 3.19
CA ALA A 33 13.89 -8.09 3.17
C ALA A 33 13.32 -8.36 4.57
N LEU A 34 13.80 -9.40 5.26
CA LEU A 34 13.39 -9.75 6.63
C LEU A 34 13.65 -8.63 7.63
N SER A 35 14.82 -7.98 7.58
CA SER A 35 15.14 -6.88 8.50
C SER A 35 14.29 -5.63 8.25
N ARG A 36 13.73 -5.47 7.04
CA ARG A 36 12.91 -4.31 6.65
C ARG A 36 11.40 -4.59 6.72
N SER A 37 10.97 -5.86 6.75
CA SER A 37 9.56 -6.26 6.82
C SER A 37 8.76 -5.54 7.91
N PRO A 38 9.25 -5.39 9.17
CA PRO A 38 8.45 -4.75 10.22
C PRO A 38 8.03 -3.31 9.87
N ALA A 39 8.94 -2.52 9.28
CA ALA A 39 8.65 -1.14 8.88
C ALA A 39 7.64 -1.08 7.73
N VAL A 40 7.72 -2.03 6.80
CA VAL A 40 6.76 -2.13 5.69
C VAL A 40 5.39 -2.62 6.19
N CYS A 41 5.34 -3.60 7.09
CA CYS A 41 4.09 -4.06 7.72
C CYS A 41 3.38 -2.92 8.46
N GLU A 42 4.12 -2.09 9.20
CA GLU A 42 3.56 -0.91 9.86
C GLU A 42 2.93 0.06 8.84
N ALA A 43 3.60 0.29 7.72
CA ALA A 43 3.09 1.17 6.68
C ALA A 43 1.86 0.59 5.97
N VAL A 44 1.83 -0.72 5.74
CA VAL A 44 0.65 -1.44 5.24
C VAL A 44 -0.52 -1.30 6.21
N GLN A 45 -0.29 -1.47 7.52
CA GLN A 45 -1.34 -1.27 8.53
C GLN A 45 -1.89 0.16 8.50
N ARG A 46 -1.01 1.17 8.46
CA ARG A 46 -1.44 2.58 8.41
C ARG A 46 -2.29 2.89 7.18
N LEU A 47 -1.98 2.28 6.04
CA LEU A 47 -2.80 2.42 4.83
C LEU A 47 -4.14 1.70 4.98
N ALA A 48 -4.15 0.52 5.63
CA ALA A 48 -5.38 -0.22 5.89
C ALA A 48 -6.31 0.55 6.82
N ASP A 49 -5.77 1.17 7.87
CA ASP A 49 -6.54 2.03 8.78
C ASP A 49 -7.18 3.21 8.05
N ARG A 50 -6.45 3.85 7.13
CA ARG A 50 -7.00 4.92 6.28
C ARG A 50 -8.13 4.43 5.39
N ALA A 51 -7.95 3.28 4.73
CA ALA A 51 -8.97 2.68 3.88
C ALA A 51 -10.23 2.32 4.71
N ALA A 52 -10.05 1.77 5.92
CA ALA A 52 -11.15 1.46 6.83
C ALA A 52 -11.93 2.72 7.23
N VAL A 53 -11.23 3.79 7.63
CA VAL A 53 -11.86 5.08 7.96
C VAL A 53 -12.62 5.66 6.77
N ALA A 54 -12.01 5.65 5.57
CA ALA A 54 -12.66 6.11 4.33
C ALA A 54 -13.90 5.27 3.99
N GLY A 55 -13.86 3.97 4.27
CA GLY A 55 -14.95 3.03 4.12
C GLY A 55 -16.00 3.06 5.24
N GLY A 56 -15.93 4.00 6.19
CA GLY A 56 -16.91 4.18 7.26
C GLY A 56 -16.68 3.36 8.53
N HIS A 57 -15.47 2.84 8.74
CA HIS A 57 -15.06 2.12 9.94
C HIS A 57 -14.11 3.00 10.78
N PRO A 58 -14.65 3.82 11.70
CA PRO A 58 -13.85 4.83 12.41
C PRO A 58 -12.83 4.26 13.39
N ASP A 59 -13.02 3.00 13.81
CA ASP A 59 -12.12 2.30 14.73
C ASP A 59 -10.85 1.77 14.04
N GLY A 60 -10.71 1.98 12.72
CA GLY A 60 -9.56 1.52 11.93
C GLY A 60 -9.75 0.12 11.34
N ALA A 61 -8.70 -0.40 10.70
CA ALA A 61 -8.72 -1.74 10.14
C ALA A 61 -8.34 -2.77 11.21
N PRO A 62 -8.82 -4.02 11.10
CA PRO A 62 -8.21 -5.11 11.85
C PRO A 62 -6.71 -5.23 11.50
N PRO A 63 -5.89 -5.84 12.38
CA PRO A 63 -4.48 -6.06 12.11
C PRO A 63 -4.27 -6.82 10.79
N VAL A 64 -3.45 -6.27 9.90
CA VAL A 64 -3.02 -6.94 8.68
C VAL A 64 -2.13 -8.11 9.08
N PRO A 65 -2.46 -9.35 8.65
CA PRO A 65 -1.68 -10.51 9.04
C PRO A 65 -0.27 -10.44 8.46
N ASP A 66 0.74 -10.76 9.26
CA ASP A 66 2.10 -10.95 8.75
C ASP A 66 2.20 -12.31 8.04
N LEU A 67 2.20 -12.27 6.71
CA LEU A 67 2.33 -13.45 5.84
C LEU A 67 3.78 -13.63 5.34
N GLY A 68 4.72 -12.88 5.91
CA GLY A 68 6.13 -12.90 5.55
C GLY A 68 6.49 -12.05 4.31
N PRO A 69 7.80 -11.89 4.05
CA PRO A 69 8.32 -10.95 3.06
C PRO A 69 7.93 -11.29 1.61
N ALA A 70 7.55 -12.53 1.32
CA ALA A 70 7.17 -12.95 -0.03
C ALA A 70 5.81 -12.35 -0.45
N VAL A 71 4.88 -12.17 0.49
CA VAL A 71 3.50 -11.74 0.22
C VAL A 71 3.30 -10.25 0.55
N LEU A 72 4.26 -9.63 1.23
CA LEU A 72 4.12 -8.26 1.75
C LEU A 72 3.87 -7.20 0.67
N MET A 73 4.44 -7.36 -0.52
CA MET A 73 4.19 -6.47 -1.66
C MET A 73 2.79 -6.64 -2.25
N ASP A 74 2.24 -7.85 -2.21
CA ASP A 74 0.86 -8.12 -2.64
C ASP A 74 -0.13 -7.49 -1.64
N GLN A 75 0.15 -7.62 -0.34
CA GLN A 75 -0.64 -6.96 0.71
C GLN A 75 -0.61 -5.43 0.56
N LEU A 76 0.57 -4.85 0.32
CA LEU A 76 0.69 -3.42 0.03
C LEU A 76 -0.14 -3.01 -1.19
N THR A 77 -0.10 -3.82 -2.26
CA THR A 77 -0.85 -3.54 -3.50
C THR A 77 -2.36 -3.53 -3.26
N VAL A 78 -2.88 -4.51 -2.53
CA VAL A 78 -4.31 -4.58 -2.18
C VAL A 78 -4.72 -3.38 -1.34
N VAL A 79 -3.97 -3.04 -0.31
CA VAL A 79 -4.34 -1.94 0.59
C VAL A 79 -4.25 -0.57 -0.10
N VAL A 80 -3.27 -0.38 -1.00
CA VAL A 80 -3.21 0.83 -1.85
C VAL A 80 -4.40 0.91 -2.79
N HIS A 81 -4.83 -0.21 -3.36
CA HIS A 81 -6.04 -0.25 -4.18
C HIS A 81 -7.27 0.17 -3.36
N ASP A 82 -7.45 -0.40 -2.17
CA ASP A 82 -8.61 -0.11 -1.31
C ASP A 82 -8.65 1.36 -0.88
N VAL A 83 -7.52 1.94 -0.46
CA VAL A 83 -7.48 3.36 -0.07
C VAL A 83 -7.81 4.27 -1.26
N CYS A 84 -7.29 3.98 -2.46
CA CYS A 84 -7.58 4.78 -3.66
C CYS A 84 -9.04 4.63 -4.12
N ALA A 85 -9.62 3.43 -4.00
CA ALA A 85 -11.02 3.17 -4.35
C ALA A 85 -12.01 3.86 -3.39
N LEU A 86 -11.66 3.96 -2.11
CA LEU A 86 -12.51 4.52 -1.06
C LEU A 86 -12.30 6.04 -0.85
N SER A 87 -11.14 6.59 -1.26
CA SER A 87 -10.79 8.02 -1.13
C SER A 87 -10.43 8.73 -2.45
N PRO A 88 -11.31 8.77 -3.46
CA PRO A 88 -10.96 9.12 -4.83
C PRO A 88 -10.58 10.59 -5.11
N ARG A 89 -10.50 11.50 -4.11
CA ARG A 89 -10.31 12.96 -4.36
C ARG A 89 -9.44 13.77 -3.39
N ARG A 90 -8.61 13.16 -2.53
CA ARG A 90 -7.68 13.97 -1.70
C ARG A 90 -6.40 13.27 -1.24
N GLU A 91 -6.28 11.95 -1.38
CA GLU A 91 -5.25 11.16 -0.72
C GLU A 91 -4.13 10.66 -1.65
N ASP A 92 -4.22 10.91 -2.96
CA ASP A 92 -3.25 10.45 -3.96
C ASP A 92 -1.81 10.89 -3.66
N ALA A 93 -1.65 12.18 -3.32
CA ALA A 93 -0.34 12.76 -3.01
C ALA A 93 0.22 12.20 -1.69
N ASP A 94 -0.64 11.96 -0.71
CA ASP A 94 -0.25 11.44 0.60
C ASP A 94 0.12 9.96 0.53
N VAL A 95 -0.60 9.18 -0.26
CA VAL A 95 -0.27 7.76 -0.53
C VAL A 95 1.04 7.66 -1.30
N ALA A 96 1.24 8.48 -2.34
CA ALA A 96 2.50 8.51 -3.09
C ALA A 96 3.69 8.96 -2.20
N ALA A 97 3.49 9.94 -1.33
CA ALA A 97 4.51 10.39 -0.38
C ALA A 97 4.85 9.29 0.65
N LEU A 98 3.84 8.56 1.13
CA LEU A 98 4.04 7.43 2.04
C LEU A 98 4.82 6.30 1.37
N LEU A 99 4.45 5.91 0.14
CA LEU A 99 5.20 4.92 -0.66
C LEU A 99 6.66 5.36 -0.90
N THR A 100 6.86 6.64 -1.20
CA THR A 100 8.21 7.21 -1.37
C THR A 100 9.02 7.12 -0.07
N GLY A 101 8.42 7.47 1.07
CA GLY A 101 9.03 7.38 2.38
C GLY A 101 9.45 5.94 2.73
N ILE A 102 8.56 4.96 2.49
CA ILE A 102 8.89 3.55 2.66
C ILE A 102 10.08 3.19 1.75
N ARG A 103 10.01 3.49 0.45
CA ARG A 103 11.06 3.18 -0.52
C ARG A 103 12.43 3.71 -0.09
N HIS A 104 12.49 4.91 0.50
CA HIS A 104 13.73 5.46 1.06
C HIS A 104 14.22 4.70 2.30
N ALA A 105 13.32 4.20 3.15
CA ALA A 105 13.69 3.41 4.33
C ALA A 105 14.19 1.98 3.98
N VAL A 106 13.79 1.44 2.82
CA VAL A 106 14.31 0.17 2.28
C VAL A 106 15.51 0.35 1.35
N GLY A 107 15.88 1.61 1.07
CA GLY A 107 16.97 2.02 0.16
C GLY A 107 18.35 1.65 0.66
#